data_AF-A0A433N128-F1
#
_entry.id   AF-A0A433N128-F1
#
_cell.length_a   1.000
_cell.length_b   1.000
_cell.length_c   1.000
_cell.angle_alpha   90.00
_cell.angle_beta   90.00
_cell.angle_gamma   90.00
#
_symmetry.space_group_name_H-M   'P 1'
#
loop_
_entity.id
_entity.type
_entity.pdbx_description
1 polymer ?
#
loop_
_entity_poly.entity_id
_entity_poly.type
_entity_poly.pdbx_seq_one_letter_code
_entity_poly.pdbx_strand_id
1 'polypeptide(L)'
;MNSQIDSPINQPVSEDWHSQEEPNVKERNLTVNPGDRIADRPQKIEEKAKQVAVDVPDITGDWIKVPTYFIVEYPNGEKKALHHVKDAEEISDVIRQARVDENGNRIWW
;
A
#
# COMPACT_ATOMS: atom_id res chain seq x y z
N MET A 1 43.06 11.55 3.03
CA MET A 1 42.02 10.54 2.75
C MET A 1 41.14 10.52 3.99
N ASN A 2 39.96 11.16 3.94
CA ASN A 2 39.06 11.27 5.10
C ASN A 2 38.21 10.01 5.19
N SER A 3 38.33 9.31 6.31
CA SER A 3 37.55 8.12 6.63
C SER A 3 36.60 8.41 7.80
N GLN A 4 35.37 7.91 7.64
CA GLN A 4 34.38 7.56 8.67
C GLN A 4 33.43 8.66 9.17
N ILE A 5 32.20 8.63 8.65
CA ILE A 5 30.98 8.90 9.41
C ILE A 5 29.96 7.83 9.00
N ASP A 6 29.77 6.80 9.82
CA ASP A 6 28.60 5.92 9.76
C ASP A 6 28.07 5.77 11.19
N SER A 7 27.21 6.70 11.60
CA SER A 7 26.45 6.56 12.85
C SER A 7 25.51 5.36 12.72
N PRO A 8 25.42 4.46 13.72
CA PRO A 8 24.54 3.30 13.65
C PRO A 8 23.06 3.75 13.62
N ILE A 9 22.33 3.26 12.62
CA ILE A 9 20.88 3.44 12.49
C ILE A 9 20.23 2.61 13.61
N ASN A 10 19.77 3.27 14.67
CA ASN A 10 18.96 2.62 15.71
C ASN A 10 17.56 2.32 15.15
N GLN A 11 17.34 1.08 14.70
CA GLN A 11 16.00 0.58 14.41
C GLN A 11 15.32 0.11 15.72
N PRO A 12 14.09 0.55 16.02
CA PRO A 12 13.34 -0.01 17.13
C PRO A 12 12.99 -1.47 16.81
N VAL A 13 13.43 -2.39 17.68
CA VAL A 13 13.07 -3.81 17.60
C VAL A 13 11.56 -3.91 17.84
N SER A 14 10.82 -4.25 16.80
CA SER A 14 9.36 -4.30 16.78
C SER A 14 8.81 -5.52 17.51
N GLU A 15 7.60 -5.36 18.03
CA GLU A 15 6.84 -6.25 18.93
C GLU A 15 6.75 -7.73 18.49
N ASP A 16 6.55 -8.58 19.52
CA ASP A 16 6.55 -10.03 19.45
C ASP A 16 5.41 -10.60 18.59
N TRP A 17 5.82 -11.38 17.60
CA TRP A 17 5.04 -11.97 16.52
C TRP A 17 3.97 -12.98 16.95
N HIS A 18 4.11 -13.52 18.16
CA HIS A 18 3.18 -14.47 18.72
C HIS A 18 1.85 -13.86 19.17
N SER A 19 1.65 -12.55 18.94
CA SER A 19 0.47 -11.79 19.39
C SER A 19 -0.68 -11.73 18.36
N GLN A 20 -0.50 -12.26 17.15
CA GLN A 20 -1.55 -12.23 16.13
C GLN A 20 -2.67 -13.24 16.45
N GLU A 21 -3.90 -12.75 16.60
CA GLU A 21 -5.08 -13.60 16.84
C GLU A 21 -5.32 -14.56 15.67
N GLU A 22 -5.59 -15.84 15.97
CA GLU A 22 -5.91 -16.82 14.93
C GLU A 22 -7.22 -16.46 14.19
N PRO A 23 -7.25 -16.57 12.85
CA PRO A 23 -8.43 -16.23 12.08
C PRO A 23 -9.60 -17.21 12.35
N ASN A 24 -10.82 -16.68 12.45
CA ASN A 24 -12.01 -17.47 12.79
C ASN A 24 -12.48 -18.35 11.60
N VAL A 25 -13.30 -19.38 11.85
CA VAL A 25 -13.79 -20.35 10.83
C VAL A 25 -14.47 -19.70 9.60
N LYS A 26 -15.12 -18.54 9.75
CA LYS A 26 -15.67 -17.74 8.64
C LYS A 26 -14.59 -17.10 7.79
N GLU A 27 -13.42 -16.81 8.35
CA GLU A 27 -12.28 -16.24 7.64
C GLU A 27 -11.46 -17.30 6.90
N ARG A 28 -11.50 -18.55 7.38
CA ARG A 28 -10.85 -19.72 6.78
C ARG A 28 -11.51 -20.20 5.48
N ASN A 29 -12.75 -19.78 5.19
CA ASN A 29 -13.53 -20.18 4.01
C ASN A 29 -13.66 -19.06 2.95
N LEU A 30 -12.75 -18.08 2.96
CA LEU A 30 -12.79 -16.97 2.02
C LEU A 30 -11.73 -17.15 0.94
N THR A 31 -12.12 -16.95 -0.31
CA THR A 31 -11.21 -16.98 -1.48
C THR A 31 -10.30 -15.76 -1.57
N VAL A 32 -10.52 -14.76 -0.70
CA VAL A 32 -9.87 -13.44 -0.75
C VAL A 32 -9.13 -13.22 0.56
N ASN A 33 -7.89 -12.72 0.47
CA ASN A 33 -7.07 -12.42 1.64
C ASN A 33 -7.77 -11.37 2.53
N PRO A 34 -7.61 -11.43 3.87
CA PRO A 34 -8.24 -10.48 4.78
C PRO A 34 -7.96 -9.01 4.45
N GLY A 35 -6.76 -8.71 3.98
CA GLY A 35 -6.32 -7.37 3.64
C GLY A 35 -6.82 -6.84 2.28
N ASP A 36 -7.38 -7.69 1.43
CA ASP A 36 -8.02 -7.32 0.15
C ASP A 36 -9.54 -7.09 0.32
N ARG A 37 -10.04 -7.18 1.56
CA ARG A 37 -11.44 -6.96 1.87
C ARG A 37 -11.75 -5.47 1.87
N ILE A 38 -12.86 -5.13 1.24
CA ILE A 38 -13.44 -3.78 1.29
C ILE A 38 -14.49 -3.77 2.38
N ALA A 39 -14.43 -2.77 3.25
CA ALA A 39 -15.43 -2.61 4.29
C ALA A 39 -16.82 -2.40 3.70
N ASP A 40 -17.84 -3.06 4.28
CA ASP A 40 -19.24 -2.91 3.87
C ASP A 40 -19.78 -1.49 4.11
N ARG A 41 -19.14 -0.73 5.00
CA ARG A 41 -19.48 0.66 5.30
C ARG A 41 -18.56 1.62 4.53
N PRO A 42 -19.08 2.77 4.07
CA PRO A 42 -18.24 3.79 3.45
C PRO A 42 -17.22 4.31 4.47
N GLN A 43 -15.94 4.25 4.09
CA GLN A 43 -14.81 4.73 4.87
C GLN A 43 -14.27 6.05 4.32
N LYS A 44 -13.67 6.86 5.19
CA LYS A 44 -12.95 8.08 4.78
C LYS A 44 -11.63 7.72 4.09
N ILE A 45 -11.09 8.65 3.30
CA ILE A 45 -9.80 8.50 2.62
C ILE A 45 -8.67 8.22 3.64
N GLU A 46 -8.66 8.93 4.76
CA GLU A 46 -7.68 8.77 5.85
C GLU A 46 -7.72 7.38 6.51
N GLU A 47 -8.89 6.73 6.51
CA GLU A 47 -9.06 5.38 7.06
C GLU A 47 -8.57 4.34 6.04
N LYS A 48 -8.95 4.50 4.77
CA LYS A 48 -8.48 3.66 3.67
C LYS A 48 -6.96 3.74 3.49
N ALA A 49 -6.37 4.90 3.73
CA ALA A 49 -4.93 5.13 3.71
C ALA A 49 -4.14 4.26 4.70
N LYS A 50 -4.76 3.91 5.83
CA LYS A 50 -4.15 3.11 6.89
C LYS A 50 -4.36 1.61 6.69
N GLN A 51 -5.19 1.21 5.72
CA GLN A 51 -5.52 -0.18 5.51
C GLN A 51 -4.39 -0.92 4.79
N VAL A 52 -4.00 -2.06 5.34
CA VAL A 52 -2.85 -2.86 4.89
C VAL A 52 -3.35 -4.21 4.39
N ALA A 53 -2.96 -4.55 3.17
CA ALA A 53 -3.30 -5.80 2.51
C ALA A 53 -2.44 -6.96 3.00
N VAL A 54 -1.13 -6.70 3.11
CA VAL A 54 -0.10 -7.68 3.51
C VAL A 54 0.87 -6.99 4.46
N ASP A 55 1.17 -7.63 5.59
CA ASP A 55 2.15 -7.16 6.59
C ASP A 55 2.86 -8.38 7.19
N VAL A 56 3.69 -9.03 6.37
CA VAL A 56 4.36 -10.30 6.70
C VAL A 56 5.77 -10.33 6.09
N PRO A 57 6.68 -11.20 6.58
CA PRO A 57 8.01 -11.34 5.99
C PRO A 57 7.91 -12.18 4.72
N ASP A 58 8.62 -11.80 3.68
CA ASP A 58 8.74 -12.65 2.49
C ASP A 58 9.64 -13.86 2.75
N ILE A 59 9.66 -14.79 1.80
CA ILE A 59 10.54 -15.97 1.80
C ILE A 59 12.03 -15.61 1.93
N THR A 60 12.43 -14.38 1.59
CA THR A 60 13.79 -13.85 1.76
C THR A 60 14.08 -13.35 3.17
N GLY A 61 13.07 -13.20 4.02
CA GLY A 61 13.15 -12.57 5.34
C GLY A 61 12.94 -11.05 5.33
N ASP A 62 12.72 -10.45 4.16
CA ASP A 62 12.43 -9.02 4.04
C ASP A 62 11.00 -8.70 4.48
N TRP A 63 10.81 -7.59 5.19
CA TRP A 63 9.49 -7.14 5.61
C TRP A 63 8.72 -6.53 4.44
N ILE A 64 7.62 -7.17 4.02
CA ILE A 64 6.77 -6.62 2.97
C ILE A 64 5.48 -6.08 3.59
N LYS A 65 5.28 -4.77 3.40
CA LYS A 65 4.04 -4.08 3.74
C LYS A 65 3.39 -3.56 2.46
N VAL A 66 2.21 -4.10 2.13
CA VAL A 66 1.44 -3.70 0.94
C VAL A 66 0.17 -2.99 1.39
N PRO A 67 -0.06 -1.72 0.98
CA PRO A 67 -1.31 -1.03 1.26
C PRO A 67 -2.46 -1.58 0.43
N THR A 68 -3.68 -1.58 0.98
CA THR A 68 -4.88 -2.00 0.24
C THR A 68 -5.31 -0.96 -0.80
N TYR A 69 -5.09 0.32 -0.50
CA TYR A 69 -5.48 1.45 -1.32
C TYR A 69 -4.30 2.34 -1.70
N PHE A 70 -4.29 2.86 -2.93
CA PHE A 70 -3.41 3.91 -3.38
C PHE A 70 -4.11 5.26 -3.27
N ILE A 71 -3.47 6.22 -2.62
CA ILE A 71 -3.98 7.59 -2.57
C ILE A 71 -3.45 8.35 -3.78
N VAL A 72 -4.36 8.85 -4.60
CA VAL A 72 -4.06 9.64 -5.79
C VAL A 72 -4.64 11.03 -5.62
N GLU A 73 -3.84 12.04 -5.98
CA GLU A 73 -4.29 13.43 -6.13
C GLU A 73 -4.37 13.78 -7.61
N TYR A 74 -5.57 14.08 -8.08
CA TYR A 74 -5.83 14.44 -9.47
C TYR A 74 -5.47 15.92 -9.73
N PRO A 75 -5.26 16.31 -11.00
CA PRO A 75 -4.90 17.70 -11.34
C PRO A 75 -5.94 18.75 -10.93
N ASN A 76 -7.19 18.35 -10.71
CA ASN A 76 -8.27 19.19 -10.20
C ASN A 76 -8.21 19.39 -8.66
N GLY A 77 -7.24 18.79 -7.97
CA GLY A 77 -7.11 18.81 -6.50
C GLY A 77 -7.94 17.77 -5.76
N GLU A 78 -8.66 16.89 -6.48
CA GLU A 78 -9.45 15.82 -5.90
C GLU A 78 -8.53 14.68 -5.41
N LYS A 79 -8.77 14.18 -4.19
CA LYS A 79 -8.06 13.03 -3.64
C LYS A 79 -8.96 11.80 -3.65
N LYS A 80 -8.47 10.69 -4.20
CA LYS A 80 -9.17 9.39 -4.19
C LYS A 80 -8.27 8.30 -3.60
N ALA A 81 -8.90 7.35 -2.93
CA ALA A 81 -8.26 6.12 -2.48
C ALA A 81 -8.71 4.98 -3.40
N LEU A 82 -7.82 4.52 -4.28
CA LEU A 82 -8.06 3.50 -5.30
C LEU A 82 -7.64 2.12 -4.77
N HIS A 83 -8.56 1.15 -4.79
CA HIS A 83 -8.30 -0.21 -4.36
C HIS A 83 -7.48 -0.94 -5.42
N HIS A 84 -6.37 -1.57 -5.00
CA HIS A 84 -5.41 -2.19 -5.91
C HIS A 84 -6.02 -3.25 -6.87
N VAL A 85 -7.02 -4.02 -6.41
CA VAL A 85 -7.76 -4.98 -7.27
C VAL A 85 -8.95 -4.35 -8.00
N LYS A 86 -9.89 -3.70 -7.29
CA LYS A 86 -11.18 -3.28 -7.89
C LYS A 86 -11.05 -2.11 -8.85
N ASP A 87 -10.12 -1.21 -8.59
CA ASP A 87 -10.03 0.07 -9.30
C ASP A 87 -8.89 0.05 -10.33
N ALA A 88 -8.56 -1.13 -10.87
CA ALA A 88 -7.44 -1.32 -11.80
C ALA A 88 -7.56 -0.45 -13.06
N GLU A 89 -8.77 -0.24 -13.57
CA GLU A 89 -9.02 0.65 -14.71
C GLU A 89 -8.72 2.12 -14.37
N GLU A 90 -9.22 2.61 -13.23
CA GLU A 90 -8.93 3.97 -12.76
C GLU A 90 -7.44 4.16 -12.45
N ILE A 91 -6.78 3.16 -11.88
CA ILE A 91 -5.33 3.17 -11.65
C ILE A 91 -4.59 3.27 -13.00
N SER A 92 -5.02 2.51 -14.00
CA SER A 92 -4.48 2.60 -15.36
C SER A 92 -4.70 3.99 -15.96
N ASP A 93 -5.88 4.59 -15.77
CA ASP A 93 -6.17 5.97 -16.19
C ASP A 93 -5.22 6.97 -15.53
N VAL A 94 -5.02 6.86 -14.21
CA VAL A 94 -4.11 7.72 -13.45
C VAL A 94 -2.68 7.59 -13.96
N ILE A 95 -2.18 6.38 -14.17
CA ILE A 95 -0.83 6.14 -14.69
C ILE A 95 -0.68 6.74 -16.11
N ARG A 96 -1.72 6.62 -16.95
CA ARG A 96 -1.73 7.22 -18.28
C ARG A 96 -1.69 8.75 -18.20
N GLN A 97 -2.49 9.37 -17.34
CA GLN A 97 -2.50 10.82 -17.13
C GLN A 97 -1.20 11.35 -16.52
N ALA A 98 -0.54 10.55 -15.69
CA ALA A 98 0.72 10.87 -15.05
C ALA A 98 1.94 10.64 -15.95
N ARG A 99 1.74 10.13 -17.18
CA ARG A 99 2.86 9.77 -18.04
C ARG A 99 3.58 11.00 -18.54
N VAL A 100 4.91 10.98 -18.41
CA VAL A 100 5.80 12.08 -18.76
C VAL A 100 6.83 11.65 -19.81
N ASP A 101 7.37 12.60 -20.56
CA ASP A 101 8.54 12.42 -21.44
C ASP A 101 9.84 12.33 -20.63
N GLU A 102 10.96 12.09 -21.33
CA GLU A 102 12.30 12.03 -20.72
C GLU A 102 12.71 13.34 -20.03
N ASN A 103 12.03 14.44 -20.34
CA ASN A 103 12.24 15.76 -19.74
C ASN A 103 11.26 16.04 -18.58
N GLY A 104 10.39 15.10 -18.23
CA GLY A 104 9.40 15.23 -17.17
C GLY A 104 8.11 15.97 -17.57
N ASN A 105 7.89 16.27 -18.86
CA ASN A 105 6.67 16.91 -19.34
C ASN A 105 5.55 15.89 -19.55
N ARG A 106 4.32 16.19 -19.14
CA ARG A 106 3.17 15.30 -19.35
C ARG A 106 2.87 15.10 -20.84
N ILE A 107 2.73 13.85 -21.27
CA ILE A 107 2.38 13.50 -22.64
C ILE A 107 0.93 13.00 -22.69
N TRP A 108 0.17 13.51 -23.65
CA TRP A 108 -1.18 13.05 -23.97
C TRP A 108 -1.15 12.43 -25.38
N TRP A 109 -1.55 11.17 -25.53
CA TRP A 109 -1.80 10.50 -26.82
C TRP A 109 -3.14 9.77 -26.79
#